data_AF-A0A416L3E3-F1
#
_entry.id   AF-A0A416L3E3-F1
#
_cell.length_a   1.000
_cell.length_b   1.000
_cell.length_c   1.000
_cell.angle_alpha   90.00
_cell.angle_beta   90.00
_cell.angle_gamma   90.00
#
_symmetry.space_group_name_H-M   'P 1'
#
loop_
_entity.id
_entity.type
_entity.pdbx_description
1 polymer ?
#
loop_
_entity_poly.entity_id
_entity_poly.type
_entity_poly.pdbx_seq_one_letter_code
_entity_poly.pdbx_strand_id
1 'polypeptide(L)'
;MARPGYMSIYADERTQGIFDEFCRIKGITKSTALTEMLDIYMLSQDEELYTELKKKALGIESARQMIAEASDVREVNDYVFMKLATAYDTEGNTLDGKETIGVYIKNCDNNGLGYTWFSTQSLHSGMQKKKVEFYNRIIKKGEIVKILFAVSGDENDIKYSARILEIVSSRDNIRCPGDKKAVPEEFGENETGKIWIKITDISEETKLSANMMVVGSTGSNLKQVISNSQFHFGYVNIPEE
;
A
#
# COMPACT_ATOMS: atom_id res chain seq x y z
N MET A 1 -15.86 26.46 16.27
CA MET A 1 -14.92 25.35 15.99
C MET A 1 -14.38 25.54 14.58
N ALA A 2 -13.06 25.61 14.40
CA ALA A 2 -12.44 25.72 13.08
C ALA A 2 -12.75 24.43 12.29
N ARG A 3 -13.17 24.58 11.03
CA ARG A 3 -13.39 23.44 10.14
C ARG A 3 -12.03 22.81 9.80
N PRO A 4 -11.91 21.47 9.71
CA PRO A 4 -10.68 20.82 9.25
C PRO A 4 -10.25 21.41 7.90
N GLY A 5 -8.98 21.82 7.80
CA GLY A 5 -8.41 22.42 6.57
C GLY A 5 -8.61 23.93 6.41
N TYR A 6 -9.25 24.62 7.36
CA TYR A 6 -9.37 26.09 7.32
C TYR A 6 -8.22 26.77 8.05
N MET A 7 -7.49 27.65 7.34
CA MET A 7 -6.48 28.53 7.92
C MET A 7 -7.08 29.91 8.16
N SER A 8 -7.06 30.38 9.41
CA SER A 8 -7.49 31.74 9.76
C SER A 8 -6.29 32.66 9.74
N ILE A 9 -6.25 33.57 8.77
CA ILE A 9 -5.21 34.61 8.65
C ILE A 9 -5.81 35.92 9.15
N TYR A 10 -5.14 36.56 10.11
CA TYR A 10 -5.53 37.87 10.59
C TYR A 10 -4.93 38.97 9.70
N ALA A 11 -5.78 39.87 9.23
CA ALA A 11 -5.42 41.16 8.68
C ALA A 11 -6.37 42.20 9.28
N ASP A 12 -5.93 43.45 9.42
CA ASP A 12 -6.81 44.53 9.89
C ASP A 12 -7.95 44.79 8.90
N GLU A 13 -9.08 45.34 9.37
CA GLU A 13 -10.30 45.54 8.57
C GLU A 13 -10.06 46.35 7.30
N ARG A 14 -9.17 47.36 7.36
CA ARG A 14 -8.86 48.19 6.20
C ARG A 14 -8.13 47.38 5.13
N THR A 15 -7.13 46.61 5.53
CA THR A 15 -6.39 45.73 4.60
C THR A 15 -7.30 44.65 4.01
N GLN A 16 -8.20 44.06 4.81
CA GLN A 16 -9.20 43.11 4.31
C GLN A 16 -10.10 43.74 3.24
N GLY A 17 -10.63 44.95 3.50
CA GLY A 17 -11.48 45.66 2.53
C GLY A 17 -10.76 45.96 1.21
N ILE A 18 -9.48 46.33 1.26
CA ILE A 18 -8.66 46.56 0.06
C ILE A 18 -8.44 45.25 -0.71
N PHE A 19 -8.10 44.17 -0.01
CA PHE A 19 -7.85 42.87 -0.65
C PHE A 19 -9.10 42.29 -1.31
N ASP A 20 -10.26 42.47 -0.68
CA ASP A 20 -11.56 42.04 -1.21
C ASP A 20 -11.88 42.74 -2.54
N GLU A 21 -11.72 44.05 -2.57
CA GLU A 21 -11.95 44.85 -3.75
C GLU A 21 -10.93 44.53 -4.86
N PHE A 22 -9.66 44.31 -4.49
CA PHE A 22 -8.62 43.86 -5.42
C PHE A 22 -8.99 42.54 -6.09
N CYS A 23 -9.38 41.52 -5.30
CA CYS A 23 -9.80 40.22 -5.82
C CYS A 23 -11.01 40.37 -6.75
N ARG A 24 -12.00 41.21 -6.38
CA ARG A 24 -13.19 41.50 -7.18
C ARG A 24 -12.83 42.12 -8.53
N ILE A 25 -11.96 43.13 -8.55
CA ILE A 25 -11.50 43.81 -9.78
C ILE A 25 -10.73 42.85 -10.68
N LYS A 26 -9.89 41.99 -10.10
CA LYS A 26 -9.08 41.02 -10.84
C LYS A 26 -9.84 39.74 -11.24
N GLY A 27 -11.06 39.55 -10.74
CA GLY A 27 -11.88 38.38 -11.03
C GLY A 27 -11.32 37.08 -10.45
N ILE A 28 -10.56 37.15 -9.35
CA ILE A 28 -9.97 35.99 -8.68
C ILE A 28 -10.61 35.78 -7.30
N THR A 29 -10.54 34.55 -6.79
CA THR A 29 -11.03 34.25 -5.44
C THR A 29 -9.94 34.54 -4.40
N LYS A 30 -10.35 34.92 -3.18
CA LYS A 30 -9.42 35.09 -2.05
C LYS A 30 -8.61 33.82 -1.77
N SER A 31 -9.24 32.64 -1.89
CA SER A 31 -8.56 31.36 -1.67
C SER A 31 -7.48 31.09 -2.71
N THR A 32 -7.72 31.42 -3.99
CA THR A 32 -6.70 31.31 -5.04
C THR A 32 -5.50 32.22 -4.71
N ALA A 33 -5.75 33.50 -4.45
CA ALA A 33 -4.71 34.46 -4.14
C ALA A 33 -3.88 34.09 -2.89
N LEU A 34 -4.55 33.61 -1.83
CA LEU A 34 -3.86 33.17 -0.61
C LEU A 34 -3.04 31.89 -0.83
N THR A 35 -3.55 30.93 -1.61
CA THR A 35 -2.81 29.70 -1.93
C THR A 35 -1.54 30.02 -2.72
N GLU A 36 -1.65 30.90 -3.72
CA GLU A 36 -0.51 31.37 -4.51
C GLU A 36 0.52 32.11 -3.62
N MET A 37 0.05 32.99 -2.72
CA MET A 37 0.95 33.68 -1.78
C MET A 37 1.69 32.73 -0.85
N LEU A 38 1.01 31.69 -0.32
CA LEU A 38 1.64 30.68 0.54
C LEU A 38 2.72 29.92 -0.22
N ASP A 39 2.44 29.46 -1.44
CA ASP A 39 3.41 28.78 -2.29
C ASP A 39 4.62 29.67 -2.62
N ILE A 40 4.39 30.93 -3.01
CA ILE A 40 5.46 31.90 -3.29
C ILE A 40 6.31 32.14 -2.04
N TYR A 41 5.69 32.33 -0.88
CA TYR A 41 6.41 32.57 0.37
C TYR A 41 7.31 31.38 0.72
N MET A 42 6.77 30.16 0.70
CA MET A 42 7.54 28.95 1.02
C MET A 42 8.67 28.73 0.02
N LEU A 43 8.40 28.83 -1.28
CA LEU A 43 9.42 28.71 -2.34
C LEU A 43 10.53 29.76 -2.21
N SER A 44 10.17 30.99 -1.86
CA SER A 44 11.14 32.09 -1.74
C SER A 44 12.01 32.00 -0.49
N GLN A 45 11.56 31.27 0.54
CA GLN A 45 12.33 31.05 1.76
C GLN A 45 13.28 29.85 1.62
N ASP A 46 12.75 28.73 1.14
CA ASP A 46 13.51 27.48 0.98
C ASP A 46 12.84 26.58 -0.07
N GLU A 47 13.32 26.71 -1.31
CA GLU A 47 12.81 25.96 -2.45
C GLU A 47 12.99 24.44 -2.28
N GLU A 48 14.12 24.01 -1.71
CA GLU A 48 14.43 22.59 -1.50
C GLU A 48 13.45 21.98 -0.50
N LEU A 49 13.30 22.59 0.68
CA LEU A 49 12.39 22.12 1.71
C LEU A 49 10.93 22.09 1.24
N TYR A 50 10.45 23.15 0.58
CA TYR A 50 9.08 23.17 0.07
C TYR A 50 8.86 22.05 -0.97
N THR A 51 9.83 21.85 -1.87
CA THR A 51 9.75 20.81 -2.89
C THR A 51 9.73 19.41 -2.26
N GLU A 52 10.54 19.16 -1.24
CA GLU A 52 10.54 17.89 -0.49
C GLU A 52 9.22 17.64 0.21
N LEU A 53 8.69 18.63 0.94
CA LEU A 53 7.41 18.52 1.63
C LEU A 53 6.25 18.32 0.65
N LYS A 54 6.26 19.00 -0.50
CA LYS A 54 5.26 18.83 -1.55
C LYS A 54 5.33 17.43 -2.17
N LYS A 55 6.53 16.93 -2.48
CA LYS A 55 6.72 15.54 -2.96
C LYS A 55 6.21 14.52 -1.94
N LYS A 56 6.47 14.74 -0.65
CA LYS A 56 5.98 13.90 0.46
C LYS A 56 4.46 13.93 0.55
N ALA A 57 3.85 15.12 0.50
CA ALA A 57 2.40 15.30 0.56
C ALA A 57 1.69 14.66 -0.65
N LEU A 58 2.30 14.73 -1.83
CA LEU A 58 1.81 14.08 -3.05
C LEU A 58 2.10 12.56 -3.10
N GLY A 59 2.83 12.02 -2.12
CA GLY A 59 3.19 10.60 -2.09
C GLY A 59 4.05 10.16 -3.28
N ILE A 60 4.88 11.05 -3.85
CA ILE A 60 5.65 10.79 -5.08
C ILE A 60 6.53 9.56 -4.97
N GLU A 61 7.23 9.38 -3.84
CA GLU A 61 8.10 8.21 -3.65
C GLU A 61 7.30 6.90 -3.61
N SER A 62 6.12 6.90 -2.96
CA SER A 62 5.23 5.74 -2.98
C SER A 62 4.75 5.44 -4.41
N ALA A 63 4.41 6.47 -5.19
CA ALA A 63 4.01 6.31 -6.58
C ALA A 63 5.13 5.74 -7.47
N ARG A 64 6.36 6.27 -7.33
CA ARG A 64 7.54 5.73 -8.05
C ARG A 64 7.78 4.27 -7.71
N GLN A 65 7.68 3.92 -6.44
CA GLN A 65 7.87 2.55 -5.99
C GLN A 65 6.79 1.63 -6.55
N MET A 66 5.50 2.01 -6.49
CA MET A 66 4.42 1.24 -7.12
C MET A 66 4.64 1.04 -8.62
N ILE A 67 5.13 2.06 -9.33
CA ILE A 67 5.46 1.95 -10.77
C ILE A 67 6.62 0.97 -10.99
N ALA A 68 7.66 1.02 -10.15
CA ALA A 68 8.80 0.12 -10.23
C ALA A 68 8.39 -1.34 -9.96
N GLU A 69 7.60 -1.60 -8.91
CA GLU A 69 7.07 -2.93 -8.60
C GLU A 69 6.13 -3.45 -9.70
N ALA A 70 5.26 -2.58 -10.19
CA ALA A 70 4.34 -2.92 -11.28
C ALA A 70 5.05 -3.12 -12.61
N SER A 71 6.34 -2.79 -12.76
CA SER A 71 7.14 -3.03 -13.97
C SER A 71 8.25 -4.06 -13.77
N ASP A 72 8.38 -4.62 -12.56
CA ASP A 72 9.41 -5.62 -12.27
C ASP A 72 9.12 -6.95 -12.99
N VAL A 73 10.08 -7.38 -13.81
CA VAL A 73 10.06 -8.63 -14.56
C VAL A 73 11.24 -9.54 -14.22
N ARG A 74 12.04 -9.19 -13.20
CA ARG A 74 13.19 -9.98 -12.78
C ARG A 74 12.73 -11.33 -12.24
N GLU A 75 13.37 -12.38 -12.72
CA GLU A 75 13.10 -13.77 -12.34
C GLU A 75 13.95 -14.17 -11.11
N VAL A 76 13.76 -13.45 -10.01
CA VAL A 76 14.41 -13.71 -8.72
C VAL A 76 13.35 -14.19 -7.74
N ASN A 77 13.65 -15.23 -6.94
CA ASN A 77 12.77 -15.75 -5.90
C ASN A 77 12.75 -14.83 -4.68
N ASP A 78 12.38 -13.57 -4.90
CA ASP A 78 12.14 -12.59 -3.84
C ASP A 78 10.89 -13.00 -3.05
N TYR A 79 10.84 -12.60 -1.78
CA TYR A 79 9.63 -12.69 -0.98
C TYR A 79 8.58 -11.73 -1.53
N VAL A 80 7.34 -12.20 -1.65
CA VAL A 80 6.20 -11.29 -1.84
C VAL A 80 5.95 -10.57 -0.52
N PHE A 81 5.77 -9.26 -0.56
CA PHE A 81 5.52 -8.46 0.64
C PHE A 81 4.14 -7.83 0.60
N MET A 82 3.45 -7.85 1.73
CA MET A 82 2.17 -7.17 1.94
C MET A 82 2.14 -6.47 3.29
N LYS A 83 1.91 -5.15 3.31
CA LYS A 83 1.57 -4.41 4.53
C LYS A 83 0.06 -4.44 4.71
N LEU A 84 -0.40 -5.02 5.79
CA LEU A 84 -1.79 -5.04 6.19
C LEU A 84 -2.15 -3.71 6.86
N ALA A 85 -3.10 -3.01 6.24
CA ALA A 85 -3.74 -1.81 6.75
C ALA A 85 -5.17 -2.15 7.21
N THR A 86 -5.96 -1.14 7.58
CA THR A 86 -7.37 -1.32 7.91
C THR A 86 -8.14 -1.88 6.71
N ALA A 87 -8.77 -3.03 6.91
CA ALA A 87 -9.72 -3.64 5.98
C ALA A 87 -11.15 -3.43 6.49
N TYR A 88 -12.13 -3.74 5.66
CA TYR A 88 -13.56 -3.67 6.00
C TYR A 88 -14.22 -5.01 5.67
N ASP A 89 -15.05 -5.50 6.58
CA ASP A 89 -15.89 -6.67 6.32
C ASP A 89 -17.14 -6.29 5.49
N THR A 90 -17.95 -7.30 5.14
CA THR A 90 -19.20 -7.09 4.39
C THR A 90 -20.25 -6.26 5.13
N GLU A 91 -20.12 -6.08 6.45
CA GLU A 91 -21.02 -5.28 7.29
C GLU A 91 -20.50 -3.84 7.47
N GLY A 92 -19.29 -3.54 6.98
CA GLY A 92 -18.64 -2.25 7.13
C GLY A 92 -17.88 -2.07 8.43
N ASN A 93 -17.69 -3.13 9.23
CA ASN A 93 -16.83 -3.09 10.40
C ASN A 93 -15.36 -3.06 9.97
N THR A 94 -14.56 -2.30 10.72
CA THR A 94 -13.11 -2.22 10.48
C THR A 94 -12.40 -3.44 11.04
N LEU A 95 -11.48 -4.00 10.27
CA LEU A 95 -10.53 -5.01 10.70
C LEU A 95 -9.12 -4.41 10.67
N ASP A 96 -8.39 -4.46 11.78
CA ASP A 96 -6.97 -4.13 11.80
C ASP A 96 -6.12 -5.21 11.09
N GLY A 97 -4.81 -5.00 10.99
CA GLY A 97 -3.94 -5.95 10.29
C GLY A 97 -3.82 -7.32 10.98
N LYS A 98 -3.94 -7.40 12.32
CA LYS A 98 -3.95 -8.67 13.06
C LYS A 98 -5.29 -9.39 12.88
N GLU A 99 -6.38 -8.66 12.93
CA GLU A 99 -7.73 -9.19 12.69
C GLU A 99 -7.85 -9.71 11.26
N THR A 100 -7.36 -8.92 10.29
CA THR A 100 -7.35 -9.29 8.86
C THR A 100 -6.63 -10.63 8.63
N ILE A 101 -5.41 -10.79 9.13
CA ILE A 101 -4.68 -12.06 8.95
C ILE A 101 -5.31 -13.20 9.77
N GLY A 102 -5.87 -12.90 10.94
CA GLY A 102 -6.58 -13.87 11.78
C GLY A 102 -7.79 -14.49 11.05
N VAL A 103 -8.51 -13.69 10.28
CA VAL A 103 -9.61 -14.15 9.41
C VAL A 103 -9.11 -15.13 8.34
N TYR A 104 -7.97 -14.85 7.70
CA TYR A 104 -7.35 -15.77 6.73
C TYR A 104 -6.85 -17.07 7.37
N ILE A 105 -6.24 -17.00 8.56
CA ILE A 105 -5.81 -18.18 9.33
C ILE A 105 -7.03 -19.06 9.64
N LYS A 106 -8.08 -18.46 10.23
CA LYS A 106 -9.33 -19.16 10.55
C LYS A 106 -9.96 -19.79 9.31
N ASN A 107 -9.97 -19.10 8.16
CA ASN A 107 -10.50 -19.67 6.93
C ASN A 107 -9.67 -20.88 6.46
N CYS A 108 -8.34 -20.74 6.44
CA CYS A 108 -7.43 -21.81 6.03
C CYS A 108 -7.61 -23.09 6.87
N ASP A 109 -7.82 -22.93 8.18
CA ASP A 109 -7.99 -24.05 9.11
C ASP A 109 -9.37 -24.74 9.00
N ASN A 110 -10.42 -23.96 8.76
CA ASN A 110 -11.81 -24.45 8.87
C ASN A 110 -12.48 -24.79 7.54
N ASN A 111 -11.95 -24.34 6.39
CA ASN A 111 -12.61 -24.53 5.10
C ASN A 111 -12.48 -25.95 4.52
N GLY A 112 -11.62 -26.80 5.10
CA GLY A 112 -11.38 -28.17 4.65
C GLY A 112 -10.54 -28.32 3.38
N LEU A 113 -9.96 -27.23 2.86
CA LEU A 113 -9.14 -27.20 1.64
C LEU A 113 -7.64 -27.16 1.92
N GLY A 114 -7.24 -26.77 3.14
CA GLY A 114 -5.84 -26.62 3.53
C GLY A 114 -5.12 -25.42 2.89
N TYR A 115 -5.89 -24.47 2.35
CA TYR A 115 -5.40 -23.22 1.81
C TYR A 115 -6.50 -22.15 1.84
N THR A 116 -6.11 -20.88 1.69
CA THR A 116 -7.02 -19.75 1.49
C THR A 116 -6.52 -18.88 0.33
N TRP A 117 -7.41 -18.10 -0.27
CA TRP A 117 -7.11 -17.15 -1.34
C TRP A 117 -7.09 -15.73 -0.76
N PHE A 118 -5.91 -15.14 -0.74
CA PHE A 118 -5.70 -13.74 -0.36
C PHE A 118 -5.87 -12.83 -1.58
N SER A 119 -6.75 -11.84 -1.49
CA SER A 119 -6.96 -10.82 -2.54
C SER A 119 -6.21 -9.53 -2.20
N THR A 120 -5.73 -8.84 -3.24
CA THR A 120 -5.28 -7.45 -3.11
C THR A 120 -5.46 -6.66 -4.41
N GLN A 121 -5.59 -5.34 -4.26
CA GLN A 121 -5.63 -4.35 -5.34
C GLN A 121 -4.49 -3.33 -5.24
N SER A 122 -3.45 -3.61 -4.43
CA SER A 122 -2.35 -2.66 -4.17
C SER A 122 -1.58 -2.23 -5.41
N LEU A 123 -1.53 -3.06 -6.46
CA LEU A 123 -0.96 -2.66 -7.76
C LEU A 123 -2.08 -2.33 -8.75
N HIS A 124 -2.06 -1.12 -9.30
CA HIS A 124 -3.11 -0.62 -10.19
C HIS A 124 -3.35 -1.52 -11.42
N SER A 125 -2.31 -2.14 -11.98
CA SER A 125 -2.41 -3.04 -13.14
C SER A 125 -2.26 -4.52 -12.77
N GLY A 126 -2.25 -4.87 -11.49
CA GLY A 126 -1.83 -6.18 -11.03
C GLY A 126 -0.33 -6.42 -11.21
N MET A 127 0.10 -7.67 -11.00
CA MET A 127 1.49 -8.11 -11.17
C MET A 127 1.83 -8.28 -12.65
N GLN A 128 3.11 -8.07 -13.00
CA GLN A 128 3.59 -8.34 -14.35
C GLN A 128 3.45 -9.81 -14.72
N LYS A 129 2.95 -10.07 -15.94
CA LYS A 129 2.69 -11.43 -16.44
C LYS A 129 3.93 -12.33 -16.33
N LYS A 130 5.11 -11.82 -16.71
CA LYS A 130 6.38 -12.57 -16.60
C LYS A 130 6.73 -12.94 -15.16
N LYS A 131 6.48 -12.04 -14.20
CA LYS A 131 6.74 -12.28 -12.77
C LYS A 131 5.78 -13.34 -12.21
N VAL A 132 4.50 -13.28 -12.58
CA VAL A 132 3.49 -14.30 -12.21
C VAL A 132 3.87 -15.67 -12.80
N GLU A 133 4.24 -15.72 -14.08
CA GLU A 133 4.71 -16.93 -14.74
C GLU A 133 5.96 -17.51 -14.08
N PHE A 134 6.90 -16.66 -13.68
CA PHE A 134 8.09 -17.05 -12.94
C PHE A 134 7.75 -17.71 -11.60
N TYR A 135 6.99 -17.04 -10.72
CA TYR A 135 6.64 -17.59 -9.41
C TYR A 135 5.88 -18.91 -9.53
N ASN A 136 4.86 -18.97 -10.40
CA ASN A 136 4.12 -20.21 -10.61
C ASN A 136 5.00 -21.33 -11.19
N ARG A 137 5.99 -21.01 -12.02
CA ARG A 137 6.93 -21.99 -12.57
C ARG A 137 7.85 -22.57 -11.50
N ILE A 138 8.40 -21.75 -10.60
CA ILE A 138 9.27 -22.24 -9.52
C ILE A 138 8.48 -23.00 -8.45
N ILE A 139 7.25 -22.57 -8.14
CA ILE A 139 6.35 -23.32 -7.23
C ILE A 139 6.07 -24.72 -7.80
N LYS A 140 5.79 -24.84 -9.10
CA LYS A 140 5.59 -26.14 -9.77
C LYS A 140 6.83 -27.04 -9.75
N LYS A 141 8.03 -26.46 -9.65
CA LYS A 141 9.29 -27.20 -9.50
C LYS A 141 9.55 -27.65 -8.06
N GLY A 142 8.70 -27.27 -7.11
CA GLY A 142 8.84 -27.58 -5.69
C GLY A 142 9.59 -26.53 -4.89
N GLU A 143 9.98 -25.41 -5.49
CA GLU A 143 10.60 -24.30 -4.77
C GLU A 143 9.61 -23.68 -3.78
N ILE A 144 10.14 -23.23 -2.64
CA ILE A 144 9.34 -22.55 -1.63
C ILE A 144 9.32 -21.06 -1.96
N VAL A 145 8.12 -20.54 -2.22
CA VAL A 145 7.85 -19.11 -2.35
C VAL A 145 7.03 -18.67 -1.16
N LYS A 146 7.38 -17.53 -0.55
CA LYS A 146 6.70 -17.00 0.64
C LYS A 146 6.16 -15.61 0.41
N ILE A 147 5.05 -15.33 1.08
CA ILE A 147 4.56 -13.98 1.32
C ILE A 147 4.85 -13.58 2.77
N LEU A 148 5.28 -12.35 2.99
CA LEU A 148 5.54 -11.74 4.29
C LEU A 148 4.50 -10.65 4.55
N PHE A 149 3.83 -10.73 5.68
CA PHE A 149 2.83 -9.76 6.11
C PHE A 149 3.39 -8.85 7.20
N ALA A 150 3.48 -7.56 6.91
CA ALA A 150 3.69 -6.56 7.93
C ALA A 150 2.36 -6.05 8.47
N VAL A 151 2.25 -5.88 9.77
CA VAL A 151 1.05 -5.32 10.40
C VAL A 151 1.31 -3.86 10.77
N SER A 152 0.41 -2.98 10.30
CA SER A 152 0.46 -1.56 10.64
C SER A 152 0.07 -1.33 12.12
N GLY A 153 0.78 -0.45 12.82
CA GLY A 153 0.59 -0.18 14.25
C GLY A 153 1.86 0.36 14.90
N ASP A 154 2.10 0.01 16.17
CA ASP A 154 3.21 0.56 16.96
C ASP A 154 4.60 0.28 16.36
N GLU A 155 4.80 -0.90 15.76
CA GLU A 155 6.12 -1.30 15.28
C GLU A 155 6.30 -1.26 13.76
N ASN A 156 5.25 -1.28 12.93
CA ASN A 156 5.34 -1.46 11.47
C ASN A 156 6.41 -2.50 11.08
N ASP A 157 6.17 -3.76 11.41
CA ASP A 157 7.13 -4.86 11.17
C ASP A 157 6.45 -6.09 10.59
N ILE A 158 7.25 -7.00 10.04
CA ILE A 158 6.83 -8.32 9.59
C ILE A 158 6.39 -9.11 10.82
N LYS A 159 5.16 -9.64 10.79
CA LYS A 159 4.56 -10.40 11.90
C LYS A 159 4.06 -11.77 11.49
N TYR A 160 3.72 -11.97 10.21
CA TYR A 160 3.27 -13.25 9.70
C TYR A 160 3.95 -13.58 8.39
N SER A 161 4.03 -14.87 8.09
CA SER A 161 4.41 -15.35 6.78
C SER A 161 3.52 -16.50 6.35
N ALA A 162 3.43 -16.72 5.05
CA ALA A 162 2.69 -17.84 4.49
C ALA A 162 3.40 -18.38 3.25
N ARG A 163 3.18 -19.66 2.96
CA ARG A 163 3.66 -20.30 1.74
C ARG A 163 2.70 -20.00 0.60
N ILE A 164 3.25 -19.60 -0.55
CA ILE A 164 2.48 -19.38 -1.77
C ILE A 164 2.38 -20.68 -2.57
N LEU A 165 1.17 -21.04 -2.95
CA LEU A 165 0.85 -22.21 -3.79
C LEU A 165 0.56 -21.83 -5.24
N GLU A 166 0.04 -20.62 -5.47
CA GLU A 166 -0.32 -20.12 -6.79
C GLU A 166 -0.55 -18.61 -6.75
N ILE A 167 -0.21 -17.93 -7.83
CA ILE A 167 -0.53 -16.51 -8.03
C ILE A 167 -1.34 -16.35 -9.32
N VAL A 168 -2.47 -15.65 -9.22
CA VAL A 168 -3.27 -15.23 -10.37
C VAL A 168 -3.37 -13.71 -10.34
N SER A 169 -3.06 -13.05 -11.45
CA SER A 169 -3.19 -11.60 -11.54
C SER A 169 -3.80 -11.15 -12.86
N SER A 170 -4.59 -10.08 -12.77
CA SER A 170 -5.29 -9.43 -13.87
C SER A 170 -5.18 -7.91 -13.72
N ARG A 171 -5.27 -7.21 -14.85
CA ARG A 171 -5.38 -5.74 -14.87
C ARG A 171 -6.72 -5.27 -14.29
N ASP A 172 -7.78 -6.04 -14.55
CA ASP A 172 -9.13 -5.79 -14.08
C ASP A 172 -9.43 -6.58 -12.81
N ASN A 173 -10.38 -6.09 -12.01
CA ASN A 173 -10.86 -6.82 -10.84
C ASN A 173 -11.52 -8.12 -11.28
N ILE A 174 -11.03 -9.24 -10.76
CA ILE A 174 -11.58 -10.57 -10.97
C ILE A 174 -12.04 -11.16 -9.64
N ARG A 175 -13.02 -12.05 -9.70
CA ARG A 175 -13.44 -12.86 -8.54
C ARG A 175 -12.37 -13.90 -8.21
N CYS A 176 -12.50 -14.52 -7.04
CA CYS A 176 -11.64 -15.63 -6.62
C CYS A 176 -11.53 -16.68 -7.75
N PRO A 177 -10.31 -17.05 -8.16
CA PRO A 177 -10.09 -17.98 -9.27
C PRO A 177 -10.31 -19.45 -8.88
N GLY A 178 -10.48 -19.76 -7.58
CA GLY A 178 -10.64 -21.12 -7.06
C GLY A 178 -11.97 -21.35 -6.36
N ASP A 179 -11.97 -22.26 -5.38
CA ASP A 179 -13.14 -22.55 -4.57
C ASP A 179 -13.53 -21.33 -3.73
N LYS A 180 -14.82 -21.01 -3.69
CA LYS A 180 -15.35 -19.89 -2.92
C LYS A 180 -15.13 -20.05 -1.41
N LYS A 181 -15.09 -21.28 -0.90
CA LYS A 181 -14.81 -21.57 0.51
C LYS A 181 -13.40 -21.16 0.95
N ALA A 182 -12.50 -21.01 -0.01
CA ALA A 182 -11.15 -20.51 0.25
C ALA A 182 -11.10 -18.97 0.37
N VAL A 183 -12.21 -18.26 0.22
CA VAL A 183 -12.31 -16.83 0.59
C VAL A 183 -12.94 -16.75 1.99
N PRO A 184 -12.37 -15.96 2.92
CA PRO A 184 -13.01 -15.73 4.20
C PRO A 184 -14.41 -15.12 4.08
N GLU A 185 -15.33 -15.56 4.94
CA GLU A 185 -16.74 -15.14 4.91
C GLU A 185 -16.88 -13.63 5.16
N GLU A 186 -16.00 -13.07 5.97
CA GLU A 186 -15.91 -11.65 6.32
C GLU A 186 -15.73 -10.75 5.09
N PHE A 187 -15.13 -11.24 4.00
CA PHE A 187 -14.99 -10.51 2.73
C PHE A 187 -16.08 -10.86 1.70
N GLY A 188 -16.81 -11.95 1.94
CA GLY A 188 -17.93 -12.40 1.13
C GLY A 188 -17.55 -13.05 -0.21
N GLU A 189 -18.48 -13.84 -0.76
CA GLU A 189 -18.27 -14.57 -2.02
C GLU A 189 -18.08 -13.69 -3.26
N ASN A 190 -18.45 -12.40 -3.15
CA ASN A 190 -18.33 -11.43 -4.23
C ASN A 190 -17.04 -10.61 -4.16
N GLU A 191 -16.13 -10.95 -3.24
CA GLU A 191 -14.82 -10.32 -3.14
C GLU A 191 -14.12 -10.32 -4.51
N THR A 192 -13.53 -9.17 -4.86
CA THR A 192 -12.80 -9.00 -6.11
C THR A 192 -11.43 -8.39 -5.86
N GLY A 193 -10.43 -8.90 -6.58
CA GLY A 193 -9.06 -8.45 -6.50
C GLY A 193 -8.40 -8.46 -7.88
N LYS A 194 -7.32 -7.68 -8.01
CA LYS A 194 -6.43 -7.71 -9.20
C LYS A 194 -5.34 -8.75 -9.05
N ILE A 195 -4.98 -9.08 -7.81
CA ILE A 195 -4.00 -10.09 -7.47
C ILE A 195 -4.67 -11.02 -6.48
N TRP A 196 -4.63 -12.31 -6.80
CA TRP A 196 -5.08 -13.40 -5.96
C TRP A 196 -3.89 -14.30 -5.68
N ILE A 197 -3.62 -14.56 -4.40
CA ILE A 197 -2.49 -15.37 -3.95
C ILE A 197 -3.05 -16.52 -3.14
N LYS A 198 -2.88 -17.74 -3.65
CA LYS A 198 -3.25 -18.96 -2.94
C LYS A 198 -2.18 -19.22 -1.90
N ILE A 199 -2.55 -19.17 -0.63
CA ILE A 199 -1.62 -19.30 0.48
C ILE A 199 -2.01 -20.43 1.42
N THR A 200 -1.01 -21.03 2.05
CA THR A 200 -1.13 -22.03 3.09
C THR A 200 -0.03 -21.83 4.14
N ASP A 201 -0.03 -22.62 5.20
CA ASP A 201 0.96 -22.56 6.28
C ASP A 201 1.12 -21.12 6.82
N ILE A 202 -0.01 -20.43 7.08
CA ILE A 202 0.01 -19.07 7.61
C ILE A 202 0.39 -19.13 9.08
N SER A 203 1.50 -18.51 9.46
CA SER A 203 1.98 -18.52 10.84
C SER A 203 2.64 -17.20 11.23
N GLU A 204 2.85 -17.00 12.53
CA GLU A 204 3.70 -15.91 13.00
C GLU A 204 5.12 -16.03 12.45
N GLU A 205 5.71 -14.90 12.05
CA GLU A 205 7.06 -14.79 11.56
C GLU A 205 7.96 -14.20 12.65
N THR A 206 8.95 -14.98 13.08
CA THR A 206 9.86 -14.63 14.18
C THR A 206 11.32 -14.53 13.74
N LYS A 207 11.63 -14.93 12.51
CA LYS A 207 13.01 -14.98 11.99
C LYS A 207 13.33 -13.79 11.10
N LEU A 208 12.33 -13.28 10.38
CA LEU A 208 12.49 -12.16 9.45
C LEU A 208 11.87 -10.89 10.03
N SER A 209 12.61 -9.79 9.91
CA SER A 209 12.12 -8.45 10.27
C SER A 209 12.30 -7.49 9.10
N ALA A 210 11.52 -6.42 9.05
CA ALA A 210 11.58 -5.44 7.98
C ALA A 210 12.93 -4.72 7.90
N ASN A 211 13.69 -4.63 9.00
CA ASN A 211 15.03 -4.04 9.00
C ASN A 211 16.06 -4.87 8.22
N MET A 212 15.83 -6.17 8.06
CA MET A 212 16.74 -7.10 7.37
C MET A 212 16.52 -7.12 5.86
N MET A 213 15.46 -6.47 5.37
CA MET A 213 15.00 -6.60 4.01
C MET A 213 15.19 -5.31 3.22
N VAL A 214 15.42 -5.46 1.93
CA VAL A 214 15.37 -4.37 0.96
C VAL A 214 14.27 -4.61 -0.06
N VAL A 215 13.71 -3.52 -0.56
CA VAL A 215 12.77 -3.52 -1.68
C VAL A 215 13.53 -3.92 -2.93
N GLY A 216 13.09 -4.98 -3.61
CA GLY A 216 13.83 -5.53 -4.73
C GLY A 216 14.05 -4.49 -5.82
N SER A 217 13.05 -3.68 -6.16
CA SER A 217 13.11 -2.73 -7.29
C SER A 217 14.00 -1.51 -7.04
N THR A 218 14.11 -1.04 -5.79
CA THR A 218 14.82 0.20 -5.45
C THR A 218 16.05 0.00 -4.57
N GLY A 219 16.22 -1.18 -3.95
CA GLY A 219 17.24 -1.44 -2.94
C GLY A 219 17.02 -0.70 -1.61
N SER A 220 15.89 -0.02 -1.44
CA SER A 220 15.60 0.75 -0.23
C SER A 220 15.28 -0.17 0.96
N ASN A 221 15.71 0.20 2.17
CA ASN A 221 15.40 -0.57 3.37
C ASN A 221 13.88 -0.64 3.63
N LEU A 222 13.35 -1.85 3.84
CA LEU A 222 11.92 -2.08 3.94
C LEU A 222 11.31 -1.40 5.17
N LYS A 223 11.97 -1.40 6.34
CA LYS A 223 11.47 -0.73 7.56
C LYS A 223 11.22 0.76 7.33
N GLN A 224 12.19 1.44 6.73
CA GLN A 224 12.09 2.87 6.43
C GLN A 224 10.93 3.15 5.48
N VAL A 225 10.82 2.33 4.43
CA VAL A 225 9.76 2.43 3.43
C VAL A 225 8.39 2.27 4.10
N ILE A 226 8.15 1.21 4.85
CA ILE A 226 6.81 0.96 5.43
C ILE A 226 6.45 1.90 6.57
N SER A 227 7.43 2.56 7.19
CA SER A 227 7.18 3.55 8.25
C SER A 227 6.79 4.92 7.68
N ASN A 228 7.34 5.28 6.52
CA ASN A 228 7.21 6.64 5.96
C ASN A 228 6.32 6.73 4.71
N SER A 229 5.90 5.60 4.13
CA SER A 229 5.26 5.55 2.82
C SER A 229 3.95 4.76 2.82
N GLN A 230 3.21 4.89 1.71
CA GLN A 230 2.04 4.08 1.36
C GLN A 230 2.45 2.77 0.66
N PHE A 231 3.66 2.26 0.92
CA PHE A 231 4.10 0.99 0.35
C PHE A 231 3.36 -0.17 1.00
N HIS A 232 2.39 -0.71 0.27
CA HIS A 232 1.53 -1.79 0.73
C HIS A 232 1.86 -3.15 0.11
N PHE A 233 2.47 -3.17 -1.06
CA PHE A 233 2.77 -4.41 -1.77
C PHE A 233 4.01 -4.27 -2.65
N GLY A 234 4.82 -5.32 -2.73
CA GLY A 234 5.93 -5.42 -3.66
C GLY A 234 6.77 -6.67 -3.42
N TYR A 235 7.98 -6.68 -3.95
CA TYR A 235 8.95 -7.77 -3.78
C TYR A 235 10.11 -7.32 -2.91
N VAL A 236 10.53 -8.19 -1.98
CA VAL A 236 11.60 -7.88 -1.02
C VAL A 236 12.57 -9.04 -0.92
N ASN A 237 13.84 -8.73 -0.68
CA ASN A 237 14.87 -9.74 -0.46
C ASN A 237 15.81 -9.31 0.67
N ILE A 238 16.60 -10.27 1.14
CA ILE A 238 17.72 -10.01 2.02
C ILE A 238 18.87 -9.60 1.09
N PRO A 239 19.46 -8.40 1.27
CA PRO A 239 20.60 -7.99 0.44
C PRO A 239 21.76 -8.97 0.64
N GLU A 240 22.44 -9.32 -0.45
CA GLU A 240 23.70 -10.07 -0.39
C GLU A 240 24.78 -9.17 0.26
N GLU A 241 25.58 -9.73 1.18
CA GLU A 241 26.70 -9.03 1.83
C GLU A 241 27.82 -8.65 0.84
#